data_AF-A0A516SA99-F1
#
_entry.id   AF-A0A516SA99-F1
#
_cell.length_a   1.000
_cell.length_b   1.000
_cell.length_c   1.000
_cell.angle_alpha   90.00
_cell.angle_beta   90.00
_cell.angle_gamma   90.00
#
_symmetry.space_group_name_H-M   'P 1'
#
loop_
_entity.id
_entity.type
_entity.pdbx_description
1 polymer ?
#
loop_
_entity_poly.entity_id
_entity_poly.type
_entity_poly.pdbx_seq_one_letter_code
_entity_poly.pdbx_strand_id
1 'polypeptide(L)'
;MSTLTQEDRQLLVEAAFAAVNHGMQLEVSDLLNALPWLIEDMEDRAMSGAVLLWSIGKAGQALESLAGLDSAHALLLRAMITHGPSGELAGQDAHAAPDQSMTKPQGSEKWQQLKH
;
A
#
# COMPACT_ATOMS: atom_id res chain seq x y z
N MET A 1 -21.38 3.57 -25.84
CA MET A 1 -20.37 3.58 -24.76
C MET A 1 -21.09 3.14 -23.51
N SER A 2 -20.74 1.98 -22.94
CA SER A 2 -21.35 1.55 -21.67
C SER A 2 -20.87 2.51 -20.58
N THR A 3 -21.80 3.24 -19.98
CA THR A 3 -21.55 4.03 -18.78
C THR A 3 -21.37 3.07 -17.62
N LEU A 4 -20.25 3.17 -16.90
CA LEU A 4 -20.04 2.44 -15.65
C LEU A 4 -21.18 2.77 -14.68
N THR A 5 -21.71 1.76 -13.99
CA THR A 5 -22.66 2.00 -12.89
C THR A 5 -21.93 2.63 -11.70
N GLN A 6 -22.68 3.11 -10.71
CA GLN A 6 -22.07 3.59 -9.46
C GLN A 6 -21.32 2.46 -8.74
N GLU A 7 -21.89 1.25 -8.74
CA GLU A 7 -21.26 0.06 -8.14
C GLU A 7 -19.94 -0.28 -8.84
N ASP A 8 -19.90 -0.22 -10.18
CA ASP A 8 -18.65 -0.47 -10.93
C ASP A 8 -17.58 0.57 -10.60
N ARG A 9 -17.96 1.85 -10.49
CA ARG A 9 -17.02 2.92 -10.12
C ARG A 9 -16.48 2.72 -8.71
N GLN A 10 -17.34 2.38 -7.77
CA GLN A 10 -16.95 2.09 -6.39
C GLN A 10 -15.99 0.90 -6.34
N LEU A 11 -16.29 -0.19 -7.04
CA LEU A 11 -15.43 -1.36 -7.08
C LEU A 11 -14.03 -1.05 -7.62
N LEU A 12 -13.92 -0.18 -8.63
CA LEU A 12 -12.62 0.25 -9.17
C LEU A 12 -11.83 1.10 -8.17
N VAL A 13 -12.50 1.96 -7.39
CA VAL A 13 -11.86 2.73 -6.32
C VAL A 13 -11.37 1.80 -5.21
N GLU A 14 -12.19 0.86 -4.77
CA GLU A 14 -11.81 -0.14 -3.76
C GLU A 14 -10.65 -1.02 -4.25
N ALA A 15 -10.67 -1.43 -5.53
CA ALA A 15 -9.58 -2.17 -6.14
C ALA A 15 -8.26 -1.37 -6.14
N ALA A 16 -8.30 -0.04 -6.31
CA ALA A 16 -7.12 0.81 -6.20
C ALA A 16 -6.51 0.74 -4.80
N PHE A 17 -7.34 0.80 -3.76
CA PHE A 17 -6.87 0.67 -2.37
C PHE A 17 -6.37 -0.74 -2.05
N ALA A 18 -6.98 -1.79 -2.61
CA ALA A 18 -6.48 -3.15 -2.48
C ALA A 18 -5.10 -3.31 -3.18
N ALA A 19 -4.93 -2.73 -4.37
CA ALA A 19 -3.69 -2.76 -5.13
C ALA A 19 -2.50 -2.14 -4.37
N VAL A 20 -2.75 -1.08 -3.59
CA VAL A 20 -1.76 -0.49 -2.67
C VAL A 20 -1.20 -1.54 -1.70
N ASN A 21 -2.07 -2.31 -1.04
CA ASN A 21 -1.67 -3.31 -0.06
C ASN A 21 -0.85 -4.46 -0.69
N HIS A 22 -0.94 -4.64 -2.00
CA HIS A 22 -0.21 -5.66 -2.75
C HIS A 22 1.02 -5.12 -3.50
N GLY A 23 1.37 -3.84 -3.31
CA GLY A 23 2.55 -3.23 -3.94
C GLY A 23 2.43 -3.02 -5.45
N MET A 24 1.20 -3.01 -5.98
CA MET A 24 0.89 -2.88 -7.42
C MET A 24 0.96 -1.43 -7.88
N GLN A 25 2.16 -0.84 -7.87
CA GLN A 25 2.36 0.60 -8.10
C GLN A 25 1.92 1.08 -9.49
N LEU A 26 2.07 0.24 -10.52
CA LEU A 26 1.69 0.59 -11.90
C LEU A 26 0.17 0.69 -12.01
N GLU A 27 -0.54 -0.29 -11.46
CA GLU A 27 -1.99 -0.36 -11.46
C GLU A 27 -2.61 0.75 -10.61
N VAL A 28 -2.00 1.09 -9.47
CA VAL A 28 -2.38 2.28 -8.69
C VAL A 28 -2.21 3.55 -9.51
N SER A 29 -1.13 3.67 -10.30
CA SER A 29 -0.93 4.83 -11.18
C SER A 29 -1.98 4.92 -12.30
N ASP A 30 -2.40 3.80 -12.86
CA ASP A 30 -3.45 3.77 -13.88
C ASP A 30 -4.82 4.15 -13.28
N LEU A 31 -5.12 3.66 -12.08
CA LEU A 31 -6.36 3.98 -11.36
C LEU A 31 -6.40 5.43 -10.87
N LEU A 32 -5.25 6.01 -10.52
CA LEU A 32 -5.10 7.44 -10.22
C LEU A 32 -5.56 8.31 -11.39
N ASN A 33 -5.15 7.97 -12.62
CA ASN A 33 -5.58 8.68 -13.82
C ASN A 33 -7.09 8.54 -14.06
N ALA A 34 -7.69 7.45 -13.58
CA ALA A 34 -9.10 7.17 -13.75
C ALA A 34 -10.02 7.91 -12.75
N LEU A 35 -9.48 8.37 -11.62
CA LEU A 35 -10.29 8.96 -10.53
C LEU A 35 -11.30 10.04 -10.95
N PRO A 36 -11.02 10.97 -11.89
CA PRO A 36 -12.01 11.95 -12.35
C PRO A 36 -13.27 11.35 -12.96
N TRP A 37 -13.19 10.13 -13.48
CA TRP A 37 -14.33 9.40 -14.03
C TRP A 37 -14.97 8.43 -13.02
N LEU A 38 -14.29 8.13 -11.92
CA LEU A 38 -14.74 7.19 -10.89
C LEU A 38 -15.42 7.90 -9.72
N ILE A 39 -14.92 9.08 -9.33
CA ILE A 39 -15.41 9.83 -8.17
C ILE A 39 -15.89 11.20 -8.63
N GLU A 40 -17.18 11.46 -8.46
CA GLU A 40 -17.82 12.71 -8.86
C GLU A 40 -17.49 13.85 -7.88
N ASP A 41 -17.63 13.57 -6.57
CA ASP A 41 -17.36 14.52 -5.51
C ASP A 41 -15.89 14.97 -5.52
N MET A 42 -15.68 16.29 -5.46
CA MET A 42 -14.35 16.86 -5.61
C MET A 42 -13.45 16.58 -4.41
N GLU A 43 -14.03 16.59 -3.21
CA GLU A 43 -13.29 16.37 -1.98
C GLU A 43 -12.91 14.90 -1.87
N ASP A 44 -13.86 13.98 -2.06
CA ASP A 44 -13.59 12.54 -2.05
C ASP A 44 -12.55 12.16 -3.09
N ARG A 45 -12.63 12.74 -4.30
CA ARG A 45 -11.63 12.52 -5.36
C ARG A 45 -10.24 12.99 -4.96
N ALA A 46 -10.13 14.18 -4.36
CA ALA A 46 -8.87 14.73 -3.91
C ALA A 46 -8.29 13.92 -2.74
N MET A 47 -9.13 13.49 -1.81
CA MET A 47 -8.77 12.65 -0.67
C MET A 47 -8.27 11.28 -1.13
N SER A 48 -9.03 10.58 -1.99
CA SER A 48 -8.62 9.30 -2.55
C SER A 48 -7.33 9.43 -3.38
N GLY A 49 -7.22 10.48 -4.20
CA GLY A 49 -6.03 10.76 -4.98
C GLY A 49 -4.80 10.99 -4.11
N ALA A 50 -4.93 11.74 -3.02
CA ALA A 50 -3.83 11.98 -2.09
C ALA A 50 -3.34 10.70 -1.42
N VAL A 51 -4.25 9.82 -0.97
CA VAL A 51 -3.85 8.55 -0.35
C VAL A 51 -3.12 7.65 -1.36
N LEU A 52 -3.65 7.53 -2.57
CA LEU A 52 -3.02 6.71 -3.62
C LEU A 52 -1.65 7.28 -4.03
N LEU A 53 -1.52 8.60 -4.20
CA LEU A 53 -0.24 9.26 -4.49
C LEU A 53 0.77 9.04 -3.36
N TRP A 54 0.35 9.17 -2.10
CA TRP A 54 1.23 8.94 -0.95
C TRP A 54 1.71 7.48 -0.88
N SER A 55 0.82 6.53 -1.19
CA SER A 55 1.12 5.10 -1.17
C SER A 55 2.18 4.66 -2.19
N ILE A 56 2.33 5.40 -3.30
CA ILE A 56 3.35 5.17 -4.33
C ILE A 56 4.54 6.14 -4.20
N GLY A 57 4.74 6.72 -3.01
CA GLY A 57 5.89 7.58 -2.71
C GLY A 57 5.81 9.01 -3.26
N LYS A 58 4.68 9.43 -3.85
CA LYS A 58 4.48 10.77 -4.42
C LYS A 58 3.88 11.75 -3.41
N ALA A 59 4.50 11.88 -2.23
CA ALA A 59 4.00 12.71 -1.13
C ALA A 59 3.78 14.19 -1.51
N GLY A 60 4.66 14.77 -2.33
CA GLY A 60 4.50 16.16 -2.81
C GLY A 60 3.21 16.36 -3.61
N GLN A 61 2.93 15.47 -4.57
CA GLN A 61 1.71 15.51 -5.38
C GLN A 61 0.47 15.25 -4.51
N ALA A 62 0.58 14.39 -3.49
CA ALA A 62 -0.50 14.14 -2.54
C ALA A 62 -0.85 15.38 -1.71
N LEU A 63 0.14 16.18 -1.32
CA LEU A 63 -0.10 17.44 -0.62
C LEU A 63 -0.70 18.50 -1.56
N GLU A 64 -0.22 18.57 -2.80
CA GLU A 64 -0.77 19.44 -3.83
C GLU A 64 -2.24 19.14 -4.12
N SER A 65 -2.63 17.86 -4.19
CA SER A 65 -4.03 17.49 -4.43
C SER A 65 -4.98 17.87 -3.29
N LEU A 66 -4.45 18.09 -2.08
CA LEU A 66 -5.21 18.55 -0.91
C LEU A 66 -5.18 20.09 -0.74
N ALA A 67 -4.50 20.81 -1.63
CA ALA A 67 -4.41 22.26 -1.55
C ALA A 67 -5.78 22.92 -1.72
N GLY A 68 -6.16 23.78 -0.78
CA GLY A 68 -7.42 24.52 -0.82
C GLY A 68 -8.63 23.78 -0.26
N LEU A 69 -8.48 22.53 0.20
CA LEU A 69 -9.49 21.87 1.03
C LEU A 69 -9.27 22.26 2.49
N ASP A 70 -10.34 22.54 3.25
CA ASP A 70 -10.24 22.94 4.68
C ASP A 70 -11.03 22.01 5.61
N SER A 71 -11.52 20.88 5.09
CA SER A 71 -12.21 19.90 5.90
C SER A 71 -11.29 19.28 6.94
N ALA A 72 -11.89 18.82 8.05
CA ALA A 72 -11.16 18.14 9.12
C ALA A 72 -10.38 16.92 8.59
N HIS A 73 -10.96 16.17 7.65
CA HIS A 73 -10.32 15.03 7.03
C HIS A 73 -9.12 15.43 6.15
N ALA A 74 -9.24 16.48 5.34
CA ALA A 74 -8.14 16.98 4.51
C ALA A 74 -6.98 17.54 5.35
N LEU A 75 -7.28 18.20 6.47
CA LEU A 75 -6.27 18.67 7.42
C LEU A 75 -5.55 17.50 8.08
N LEU A 76 -6.29 16.49 8.53
CA LEU A 76 -5.72 15.28 9.12
C LEU A 76 -4.81 14.55 8.12
N LEU A 77 -5.26 14.34 6.89
CA LEU A 77 -4.48 13.66 5.87
C LEU A 77 -3.21 14.43 5.49
N ARG A 78 -3.27 15.77 5.38
CA ARG A 78 -2.05 16.59 5.19
C ARG A 78 -1.06 16.42 6.33
N ALA A 79 -1.53 16.41 7.58
CA ALA A 79 -0.67 16.18 8.73
C ALA A 79 -0.02 14.78 8.69
N MET A 80 -0.78 13.74 8.33
CA MET A 80 -0.25 12.39 8.16
C MET A 80 0.79 12.30 7.04
N ILE A 81 0.58 12.93 5.89
CA ILE A 81 1.55 12.91 4.78
C ILE A 81 2.82 13.70 5.14
N THR A 82 2.68 14.79 5.90
CA THR A 82 3.80 15.67 6.28
C THR A 82 4.68 15.04 7.37
N HIS A 83 4.08 14.30 8.31
CA HIS A 83 4.77 13.80 9.51
C HIS A 83 4.84 12.27 9.59
N GLY A 84 4.12 11.56 8.74
CA GLY A 84 4.12 10.10 8.67
C GLY A 84 5.39 9.56 8.04
N PRO A 85 5.63 8.25 8.17
CA PRO A 85 6.73 7.60 7.45
C PRO A 85 6.54 7.86 5.96
N SER A 86 7.60 8.31 5.29
CA SER A 86 7.69 8.33 3.83
C SER A 86 7.18 6.99 3.30
N GLY A 87 6.38 6.97 2.23
CA GLY A 87 5.62 5.81 1.72
C GLY A 87 6.41 4.56 1.28
N GLU A 88 7.56 4.28 1.90
CA GLU A 88 8.36 3.05 1.83
C GLU A 88 7.72 1.84 2.54
N LEU A 89 6.42 1.90 2.89
CA LEU A 89 5.70 0.74 3.46
C LEU A 89 5.33 -0.33 2.41
N ALA A 90 5.83 -0.24 1.17
CA ALA A 90 5.43 -1.13 0.07
C ALA A 90 6.57 -2.00 -0.52
N GLY A 91 7.71 -2.19 0.17
CA GLY A 91 8.86 -2.88 -0.44
C GLY A 91 9.77 -3.77 0.42
N GLN A 92 9.56 -3.89 1.72
CA GLN A 92 10.37 -4.75 2.61
C GLN A 92 9.37 -5.44 3.55
N ASP A 93 8.79 -6.59 3.20
CA ASP A 93 9.19 -7.89 3.79
C ASP A 93 8.52 -9.07 3.08
N ALA A 94 8.40 -9.05 1.75
CA ALA A 94 7.81 -10.15 0.98
C ALA A 94 8.85 -11.11 0.35
N HIS A 95 10.03 -11.29 0.95
CA HIS A 95 10.88 -12.47 0.69
C HIS A 95 11.96 -12.71 1.76
N ALA A 96 11.53 -12.89 3.01
CA ALA A 96 12.27 -13.72 3.96
C ALA A 96 11.46 -15.00 4.17
N ALA A 97 11.56 -15.93 3.22
CA ALA A 97 11.25 -17.32 3.52
C ALA A 97 12.09 -17.73 4.74
N PRO A 98 11.54 -18.44 5.74
CA PRO A 98 12.39 -19.05 6.73
C PRO A 98 13.29 -20.03 5.99
N ASP A 99 14.60 -19.77 6.02
CA ASP A 99 15.64 -20.72 5.61
C ASP A 99 15.47 -21.96 6.47
N GLN A 100 14.70 -22.92 5.96
CA GLN A 100 14.67 -24.29 6.47
C GLN A 100 15.94 -25.00 6.01
N SER A 101 17.09 -24.47 6.40
CA SER A 101 18.34 -25.22 6.35
C SER A 101 18.20 -26.37 7.34
N MET A 102 18.02 -27.57 6.78
CA MET A 102 17.98 -28.85 7.47
C MET A 102 19.04 -28.94 8.58
N THR A 103 18.63 -28.80 9.84
CA THR A 103 19.38 -29.40 10.94
C THR A 103 19.14 -30.92 10.90
N LYS A 104 20.09 -31.65 10.30
CA LYS A 104 20.17 -33.11 10.41
C LYS A 104 20.16 -33.50 11.90
N PRO A 105 19.52 -34.62 12.29
CA PRO A 105 19.59 -35.11 13.65
C PRO A 105 21.04 -35.50 13.98
N GLN A 106 21.61 -34.88 15.02
CA GLN A 106 22.89 -35.30 15.59
C GLN A 106 22.76 -36.72 16.13
N GLY A 107 23.38 -37.64 15.40
CA GLY A 107 23.55 -39.03 15.82
C GLY A 107 24.28 -39.13 17.16
N SER A 108 23.67 -39.90 18.05
CA SER A 108 24.29 -40.98 18.80
C SER A 108 25.83 -41.16 18.68
N GLU A 109 26.61 -40.34 19.38
CA GLU A 109 28.04 -40.61 19.66
C GLU A 109 28.38 -40.38 21.14
N LYS A 110 27.56 -40.91 22.05
CA LYS A 110 27.82 -40.88 23.50
C LYS A 110 28.25 -42.23 24.11
N TRP A 111 28.68 -43.21 23.31
CA TRP A 111 28.96 -44.57 23.79
C TRP A 111 30.41 -45.07 23.63
N GLN A 112 31.43 -44.21 23.57
CA GLN A 112 32.84 -44.67 23.47
C GLN A 112 33.85 -44.08 24.47
N GLN A 113 33.44 -43.69 25.69
CA GLN A 113 34.41 -43.27 26.72
C GLN A 113 34.20 -43.86 28.13
N LEU A 114 33.57 -45.02 28.26
CA LEU A 114 33.45 -45.72 29.55
C LEU A 114 33.88 -47.20 29.48
N LYS A 115 35.07 -47.46 28.95
CA LYS A 115 35.81 -48.71 29.19
C LYS A 115 37.30 -48.43 29.31
N HIS A 116 37.73 -48.08 30.51
CA HIS A 116 39.01 -48.46 31.10
C HIS A 116 38.85 -48.54 32.61
#